data_AF-A0A2V8HAV7-F1
#
_entry.id   AF-A0A2V8HAV7-F1
#
_cell.length_a   1.000
_cell.length_b   1.000
_cell.length_c   1.000
_cell.angle_alpha   90.00
_cell.angle_beta   90.00
_cell.angle_gamma   90.00
#
_symmetry.space_group_name_H-M   'P 1'
#
loop_
_entity.id
_entity.type
_entity.pdbx_description
1 polymer ?
#
loop_
_entity_poly.entity_id
_entity_poly.type
_entity_poly.pdbx_seq_one_letter_code
_entity_poly.pdbx_strand_id
1 'polypeptide(L)'
;MQVFSPRTAAGVAIIIVHIFLFLPHTAAAQDYEKWYKQSEQHFLELKQKAGGGATLTWNQLPDWTGIWSHDGGTRFDPRIPNYSPTSAKLTPEYRAKFEKKLADQKRGIEWDHLSYCLPAGFPRWITEPFLREFIVRPEEVWWINEQQSEVRRIYTDGRGHVPEDEAYPTWTGDSIGFWDGDTLVVHTINNKEGQYNRGQPDYSDKVSTVERIRKVGADVIEDDITVYDPLSLVESWHVVNRYVRVKTPDLRINMWSCEENNNVVKTPDGSTQFILKGEKGYKDPNSLITGPGETPAAK
;
A
#
# COMPACT_ATOMS: atom_id res chain seq x y z
N MET A 1 62.46 35.63 -42.91
CA MET A 1 62.40 34.31 -42.25
C MET A 1 61.29 34.37 -41.21
N GLN A 2 60.48 33.32 -41.12
CA GLN A 2 59.04 33.33 -40.83
C GLN A 2 58.57 34.01 -39.53
N VAL A 3 57.44 34.70 -39.71
CA VAL A 3 56.54 35.33 -38.75
C VAL A 3 55.77 34.26 -37.96
N PHE A 4 55.76 34.35 -36.63
CA PHE A 4 54.76 33.66 -35.78
C PHE A 4 53.91 34.71 -35.06
N SER A 5 52.63 34.73 -35.43
CA SER A 5 51.57 35.55 -34.85
C SER A 5 51.08 34.96 -33.52
N PRO A 6 50.78 35.76 -32.49
CA PRO A 6 50.14 35.30 -31.27
C PRO A 6 48.64 35.04 -31.54
N ARG A 7 48.20 33.79 -31.33
CA ARG A 7 46.78 33.43 -31.36
C ARG A 7 46.08 34.03 -30.15
N THR A 8 45.12 34.90 -30.43
CA THR A 8 44.08 35.39 -29.52
C THR A 8 43.27 34.23 -28.95
N ALA A 9 43.11 34.22 -27.63
CA ALA A 9 42.17 33.34 -26.95
C ALA A 9 40.74 33.82 -27.25
N ALA A 10 40.04 33.11 -28.12
CA ALA A 10 38.60 33.26 -28.28
C ALA A 10 37.91 32.57 -27.10
N GLY A 11 37.35 33.36 -26.18
CA GLY A 11 36.44 32.85 -25.16
C GLY A 11 35.19 32.31 -25.83
N VAL A 12 34.98 30.99 -25.74
CA VAL A 12 33.72 30.37 -26.11
C VAL A 12 32.72 30.72 -25.00
N ALA A 13 31.88 31.72 -25.24
CA ALA A 13 30.69 31.93 -24.44
C ALA A 13 29.75 30.75 -24.68
N ILE A 14 29.71 29.82 -23.72
CA ILE A 14 28.71 28.76 -23.68
C ILE A 14 27.37 29.46 -23.38
N ILE A 15 26.60 29.73 -24.42
CA ILE A 15 25.20 30.11 -24.28
C ILE A 15 24.50 28.85 -23.75
N ILE A 16 24.26 28.81 -22.44
CA ILE A 16 23.35 27.84 -21.84
C ILE A 16 21.95 28.25 -22.30
N VAL A 17 21.55 27.73 -23.47
CA VAL A 17 20.14 27.75 -23.87
C VAL A 17 19.42 26.92 -22.81
N HIS A 18 18.72 27.61 -21.91
CA HIS A 18 17.72 26.97 -21.07
C HIS A 18 16.63 26.50 -22.03
N ILE A 19 16.79 25.27 -22.53
CA ILE A 19 15.69 24.54 -23.11
C ILE A 19 14.78 24.24 -21.91
N PHE A 20 13.85 25.16 -21.65
CA PHE A 20 12.63 24.81 -20.93
C PHE A 20 11.94 23.76 -21.79
N LEU A 21 12.24 22.49 -21.50
CA LEU A 21 11.38 21.38 -21.87
C LEU A 21 10.06 21.66 -21.16
N PHE A 22 9.17 22.34 -21.85
CA PHE A 22 7.75 22.32 -21.53
C PHE A 22 7.32 20.87 -21.67
N LEU A 23 7.45 20.12 -20.58
CA LEU A 23 6.72 18.88 -20.40
C LEU A 23 5.25 19.25 -20.59
N PRO A 24 4.52 18.57 -21.50
CA PRO A 24 3.12 18.87 -21.70
C PRO A 24 2.43 18.72 -20.33
N HIS A 25 1.81 19.79 -19.85
CA HIS A 25 0.78 19.70 -18.82
C HIS A 25 -0.34 18.87 -19.43
N THR A 26 -0.21 17.55 -19.33
CA THR A 26 -1.20 16.60 -19.81
C THR A 26 -2.44 16.73 -18.92
N ALA A 27 -3.62 16.52 -19.48
CA ALA A 27 -4.90 16.55 -18.75
C ALA A 27 -4.85 15.72 -17.43
N ALA A 28 -4.04 14.66 -17.40
CA ALA A 28 -3.79 13.84 -16.21
C ALA A 28 -3.19 14.61 -15.02
N ALA A 29 -2.32 15.60 -15.24
CA ALA A 29 -1.73 16.40 -14.16
C ALA A 29 -2.75 17.40 -13.55
N GLN A 30 -3.62 17.97 -14.40
CA GLN A 30 -4.64 18.93 -13.98
C GLN A 30 -5.78 18.24 -13.22
N ASP A 31 -6.14 17.02 -13.62
CA ASP A 31 -7.14 16.21 -12.91
C ASP A 31 -6.59 15.63 -11.59
N TYR A 32 -5.27 15.40 -11.52
CA TYR A 32 -4.60 15.00 -10.29
C TYR A 32 -4.70 16.06 -9.20
N GLU A 33 -4.25 17.28 -9.47
CA GLU A 33 -4.25 18.35 -8.48
C GLU A 33 -5.66 18.56 -7.88
N LYS A 34 -6.69 18.41 -8.72
CA LYS A 34 -8.09 18.49 -8.29
C LYS A 34 -8.47 17.37 -7.31
N TRP A 35 -8.15 16.11 -7.59
CA TRP A 35 -8.51 14.99 -6.70
C TRP A 35 -7.64 14.91 -5.45
N TYR A 36 -6.36 15.26 -5.55
CA TYR A 36 -5.51 15.45 -4.38
C TYR A 36 -6.17 16.45 -3.42
N LYS A 37 -6.52 17.64 -3.93
CA LYS A 37 -7.21 18.67 -3.15
C LYS A 37 -8.56 18.18 -2.60
N GLN A 38 -9.29 17.31 -3.30
CA GLN A 38 -10.53 16.73 -2.77
C GLN A 38 -10.27 15.82 -1.57
N SER A 39 -9.28 14.93 -1.65
CA SER A 39 -8.92 14.04 -0.53
C SER A 39 -8.39 14.83 0.68
N GLU A 40 -7.51 15.80 0.43
CA GLU A 40 -6.95 16.70 1.44
C GLU A 40 -8.04 17.55 2.08
N GLN A 41 -8.93 18.15 1.28
CA GLN A 41 -10.07 18.91 1.79
C GLN A 41 -10.98 18.03 2.65
N HIS A 42 -11.28 16.80 2.24
CA HIS A 42 -12.08 15.88 3.05
C HIS A 42 -11.41 15.62 4.42
N PHE A 43 -10.11 15.34 4.44
CA PHE A 43 -9.36 15.17 5.69
C PHE A 43 -9.36 16.43 6.56
N LEU A 44 -9.14 17.61 5.98
CA LEU A 44 -9.13 18.89 6.69
C LEU A 44 -10.51 19.26 7.24
N GLU A 45 -11.59 18.94 6.53
CA GLU A 45 -12.96 19.13 6.99
C GLU A 45 -13.28 18.24 8.20
N LEU A 46 -12.83 16.98 8.19
CA LEU A 46 -12.93 16.10 9.35
C LEU A 46 -12.12 16.66 10.53
N LYS A 47 -10.90 17.15 10.27
CA LYS A 47 -10.05 17.77 11.28
C LYS A 47 -10.70 19.01 11.89
N GLN A 48 -11.30 19.86 11.07
CA GLN A 48 -12.03 21.03 11.53
C GLN A 48 -13.24 20.64 12.39
N LYS A 49 -14.02 19.65 11.97
CA LYS A 49 -15.17 19.13 12.74
C LYS A 49 -14.75 18.55 14.09
N ALA A 50 -13.57 17.95 14.16
CA ALA A 50 -12.94 17.44 15.38
C ALA A 50 -12.24 18.54 16.22
N GLY A 51 -12.46 19.83 15.92
CA GLY A 51 -11.85 20.94 16.67
C GLY A 51 -10.33 21.07 16.48
N GLY A 52 -9.80 20.61 15.35
CA GLY A 52 -8.36 20.58 15.05
C GLY A 52 -7.72 19.20 15.24
N GLY A 53 -8.46 18.23 15.78
CA GLY A 53 -7.96 16.91 16.14
C GLY A 53 -7.19 16.92 17.46
N ALA A 54 -7.27 15.82 18.21
CA ALA A 54 -6.59 15.67 19.48
C ALA A 54 -5.25 14.94 19.32
N THR A 55 -4.23 15.43 20.04
CA THR A 55 -3.05 14.64 20.38
C THR A 55 -3.33 13.96 21.71
N LEU A 56 -3.46 12.63 21.70
CA LEU A 56 -3.75 11.85 22.90
C LEU A 56 -2.49 11.59 23.70
N THR A 57 -2.59 11.61 25.02
CA THR A 57 -1.54 11.10 25.93
C THR A 57 -1.72 9.61 26.18
N TRP A 58 -0.70 8.93 26.72
CA TRP A 58 -0.75 7.48 27.01
C TRP A 58 -2.01 7.01 27.75
N ASN A 59 -2.52 7.79 28.70
CA ASN A 59 -3.71 7.45 29.49
C ASN A 59 -5.04 7.65 28.74
N GLN A 60 -5.01 8.25 27.56
CA GLN A 60 -6.18 8.54 26.73
C GLN A 60 -6.25 7.64 25.49
N LEU A 61 -5.19 6.88 25.18
CA LEU A 61 -5.13 6.06 23.98
C LEU A 61 -6.18 4.93 24.05
N PRO A 62 -6.90 4.65 22.94
CA PRO A 62 -7.79 3.51 22.89
C PRO A 62 -7.00 2.20 22.92
N ASP A 63 -7.56 1.19 23.57
CA ASP A 63 -6.97 -0.14 23.61
C ASP A 63 -7.29 -0.94 22.34
N TRP A 64 -6.34 -0.92 21.41
CA TRP A 64 -6.32 -1.75 20.19
C TRP A 64 -5.35 -2.93 20.30
N THR A 65 -4.82 -3.22 21.49
CA THR A 65 -3.89 -4.33 21.69
C THR A 65 -4.52 -5.65 21.24
N GLY A 66 -3.70 -6.58 20.77
CA GLY A 66 -4.10 -7.91 20.33
C GLY A 66 -3.84 -8.17 18.85
N ILE A 67 -4.13 -9.42 18.46
CA ILE A 67 -3.99 -9.90 17.09
C ILE A 67 -5.34 -9.81 16.39
N TRP A 68 -5.35 -9.28 15.18
CA TRP A 68 -6.54 -9.03 14.39
C TRP A 68 -6.47 -9.75 13.04
N SER A 69 -7.63 -10.16 12.52
CA SER A 69 -7.78 -10.74 11.18
C SER A 69 -8.89 -10.01 10.43
N HIS A 70 -8.78 -9.89 9.10
CA HIS A 70 -9.79 -9.22 8.28
C HIS A 70 -11.08 -10.05 8.16
N ASP A 71 -12.22 -9.38 8.34
CA ASP A 71 -13.57 -9.96 8.37
C ASP A 71 -14.31 -9.77 7.04
N GLY A 72 -13.61 -9.96 5.92
CA GLY A 72 -14.17 -9.74 4.58
C GLY A 72 -13.48 -10.51 3.45
N GLY A 73 -12.61 -11.49 3.79
CA GLY A 73 -11.82 -12.22 2.81
C GLY A 73 -10.68 -11.35 2.25
N THR A 74 -10.46 -11.37 0.93
CA THR A 74 -9.40 -10.57 0.30
C THR A 74 -9.95 -9.50 -0.64
N ARG A 75 -11.27 -9.29 -0.65
CA ARG A 75 -11.90 -8.27 -1.48
C ARG A 75 -11.75 -6.91 -0.81
N PHE A 76 -11.31 -5.91 -1.59
CA PHE A 76 -11.21 -4.54 -1.08
C PHE A 76 -12.55 -3.92 -0.64
N ASP A 77 -13.64 -4.19 -1.36
CA ASP A 77 -15.00 -3.89 -0.91
C ASP A 77 -15.68 -5.19 -0.45
N PRO A 78 -15.87 -5.40 0.85
CA PRO A 78 -16.46 -6.64 1.36
C PRO A 78 -17.97 -6.76 1.08
N ARG A 79 -18.63 -5.70 0.56
CA ARG A 79 -20.07 -5.73 0.24
C ARG A 79 -20.38 -6.44 -1.08
N ILE A 80 -19.39 -6.61 -1.96
CA ILE A 80 -19.63 -7.20 -3.28
C ILE A 80 -19.64 -8.74 -3.19
N PRO A 81 -20.67 -9.42 -3.72
CA PRO A 81 -20.68 -10.88 -3.81
C PRO A 81 -19.56 -11.40 -4.69
N ASN A 82 -19.16 -12.67 -4.50
CA ASN A 82 -18.06 -13.32 -5.22
C ASN A 82 -18.09 -13.20 -6.75
N TYR A 83 -19.26 -12.97 -7.35
CA TYR A 83 -19.47 -12.88 -8.80
C TYR A 83 -19.46 -11.45 -9.37
N SER A 84 -19.49 -10.41 -8.52
CA SER A 84 -19.30 -9.02 -8.97
C SER A 84 -17.82 -8.64 -8.86
N PRO A 85 -17.17 -8.20 -9.95
CA PRO A 85 -15.71 -8.08 -9.96
C PRO A 85 -15.21 -6.81 -9.26
N THR A 86 -16.01 -5.74 -9.18
CA THR A 86 -15.74 -4.52 -8.41
C THR A 86 -17.00 -3.67 -8.22
N SER A 87 -17.08 -2.89 -7.14
CA SER A 87 -18.06 -1.80 -6.94
C SER A 87 -17.54 -0.42 -7.40
N ALA A 88 -16.24 -0.29 -7.68
CA ALA A 88 -15.62 0.95 -8.12
C ALA A 88 -16.11 1.36 -9.52
N LYS A 89 -16.42 2.65 -9.71
CA LYS A 89 -16.68 3.21 -11.04
C LYS A 89 -15.37 3.58 -11.71
N LEU A 90 -14.84 2.67 -12.53
CA LEU A 90 -13.56 2.86 -13.23
C LEU A 90 -13.67 3.79 -14.43
N THR A 91 -12.61 4.57 -14.68
CA THR A 91 -12.39 5.29 -15.94
C THR A 91 -12.33 4.31 -17.12
N PRO A 92 -12.56 4.76 -18.37
CA PRO A 92 -12.50 3.87 -19.53
C PRO A 92 -11.17 3.11 -19.66
N GLU A 93 -10.04 3.76 -19.36
CA GLU A 93 -8.72 3.15 -19.42
C GLU A 93 -8.56 2.02 -18.39
N TYR A 94 -8.85 2.31 -17.11
CA TYR A 94 -8.73 1.31 -16.05
C TYR A 94 -9.78 0.20 -16.15
N ARG A 95 -10.96 0.49 -16.72
CA ARG A 95 -11.94 -0.52 -17.09
C ARG A 95 -11.38 -1.50 -18.13
N ALA A 96 -10.74 -1.00 -19.18
CA ALA A 96 -10.11 -1.85 -20.20
C ALA A 96 -8.97 -2.71 -19.63
N LYS A 97 -8.12 -2.14 -18.75
CA LYS A 97 -7.08 -2.89 -18.01
C LYS A 97 -7.70 -4.00 -17.17
N PHE A 98 -8.78 -3.69 -16.45
CA PHE A 98 -9.46 -4.65 -15.60
C PHE A 98 -10.14 -5.78 -16.39
N GLU A 99 -10.82 -5.46 -17.49
CA GLU A 99 -11.42 -6.47 -18.38
C GLU A 99 -10.38 -7.42 -18.96
N LYS A 100 -9.21 -6.88 -19.37
CA LYS A 100 -8.07 -7.70 -19.79
C LYS A 100 -7.61 -8.62 -18.66
N LYS A 101 -7.47 -8.10 -17.44
CA LYS A 101 -7.05 -8.88 -16.26
C LYS A 101 -8.02 -10.04 -15.98
N LEU A 102 -9.33 -9.79 -16.04
CA LEU A 102 -10.34 -10.84 -15.89
C LEU A 102 -10.28 -11.88 -17.03
N ALA A 103 -10.00 -11.46 -18.27
CA ALA A 103 -9.83 -12.37 -19.40
C ALA A 103 -8.54 -13.22 -19.27
N ASP A 104 -7.46 -12.64 -18.75
CA ASP A 104 -6.20 -13.32 -18.47
C ASP A 104 -6.37 -14.35 -17.36
N GLN A 105 -7.09 -13.99 -16.29
CA GLN A 105 -7.40 -14.91 -15.20
C GLN A 105 -8.20 -16.13 -15.67
N LYS A 106 -9.19 -15.95 -16.56
CA LYS A 106 -9.93 -17.07 -17.19
C LYS A 106 -9.03 -18.01 -18.00
N ARG A 107 -7.86 -17.55 -18.42
CA ARG A 107 -6.83 -18.34 -19.13
C ARG A 107 -5.74 -18.87 -18.18
N GLY A 108 -5.92 -18.74 -16.87
CA GLY A 108 -4.97 -19.17 -15.84
C GLY A 108 -3.73 -18.28 -15.72
N ILE A 109 -3.81 -17.04 -16.21
CA ILE A 109 -2.76 -16.02 -16.12
C ILE A 109 -3.14 -15.06 -14.98
N GLU A 110 -2.56 -15.29 -13.81
CA GLU A 110 -2.78 -14.46 -12.61
C GLU A 110 -1.45 -13.82 -12.19
N TRP A 111 -1.09 -12.72 -12.84
CA TRP A 111 0.12 -11.98 -12.47
C TRP A 111 -0.09 -11.22 -11.16
N ASP A 112 0.90 -11.30 -10.27
CA ASP A 112 0.93 -10.55 -9.03
C ASP A 112 2.36 -10.21 -8.65
N HIS A 113 2.65 -8.93 -8.37
CA HIS A 113 3.99 -8.48 -7.97
C HIS A 113 4.47 -9.17 -6.68
N LEU A 114 3.55 -9.62 -5.82
CA LEU A 114 3.87 -10.43 -4.65
C LEU A 114 4.69 -11.68 -4.99
N SER A 115 4.56 -12.22 -6.21
CA SER A 115 5.31 -13.37 -6.69
C SER A 115 6.82 -13.11 -6.81
N TYR A 116 7.23 -11.84 -6.83
CA TYR A 116 8.62 -11.40 -6.80
C TYR A 116 9.07 -10.96 -5.41
N CYS A 117 8.34 -11.35 -4.37
CA CYS A 117 8.59 -10.93 -3.00
C CYS A 117 8.57 -9.40 -2.81
N LEU A 118 7.80 -8.68 -3.64
CA LEU A 118 7.54 -7.25 -3.47
C LEU A 118 6.34 -7.04 -2.52
N PRO A 119 6.30 -5.92 -1.76
CA PRO A 119 5.16 -5.51 -0.92
C PRO A 119 3.83 -5.48 -1.65
N ALA A 120 2.73 -5.80 -0.94
CA ALA A 120 1.37 -5.78 -1.51
C ALA A 120 0.95 -4.40 -2.04
N GLY A 121 1.54 -3.35 -1.48
CA GLY A 121 1.18 -1.98 -1.77
C GLY A 121 -0.09 -1.53 -1.04
N PHE A 122 -0.18 -0.26 -0.74
CA PHE A 122 -1.38 0.39 -0.23
C PHE A 122 -2.19 0.96 -1.41
N PRO A 123 -3.53 0.76 -1.49
CA PRO A 123 -4.42 0.31 -0.41
C PRO A 123 -4.67 -1.19 -0.25
N ARG A 124 -4.17 -2.07 -1.15
CA ARG A 124 -4.38 -3.54 -1.05
C ARG A 124 -4.00 -4.10 0.32
N TRP A 125 -2.93 -3.55 0.90
CA TRP A 125 -2.49 -3.68 2.28
C TRP A 125 -3.61 -3.92 3.30
N ILE A 126 -4.68 -3.13 3.23
CA ILE A 126 -5.82 -3.12 4.16
C ILE A 126 -6.51 -4.49 4.21
N THR A 127 -6.48 -5.23 3.10
CA THR A 127 -7.24 -6.48 2.88
C THR A 127 -6.37 -7.72 2.68
N GLU A 128 -5.07 -7.62 2.97
CA GLU A 128 -4.21 -8.81 2.98
C GLU A 128 -4.76 -9.85 3.97
N PRO A 129 -4.81 -11.15 3.64
CA PRO A 129 -5.55 -12.16 4.41
C PRO A 129 -4.85 -12.59 5.70
N PHE A 130 -3.71 -11.99 6.04
CA PHE A 130 -2.86 -12.39 7.16
C PHE A 130 -3.16 -11.63 8.45
N LEU A 131 -2.56 -12.06 9.55
CA LEU A 131 -2.74 -11.43 10.84
C LEU A 131 -2.18 -10.01 10.85
N ARG A 132 -2.69 -9.17 11.76
CA ARG A 132 -2.20 -7.81 11.94
C ARG A 132 -2.26 -7.37 13.39
N GLU A 133 -1.42 -6.41 13.73
CA GLU A 133 -1.32 -5.81 15.05
C GLU A 133 -1.30 -4.28 14.94
N PHE A 134 -1.81 -3.63 15.97
CA PHE A 134 -1.76 -2.18 16.11
C PHE A 134 -0.95 -1.80 17.34
N ILE A 135 0.04 -0.93 17.17
CA ILE A 135 0.75 -0.29 18.28
C ILE A 135 0.35 1.18 18.29
N VAL A 136 -0.52 1.54 19.24
CA VAL A 136 -1.04 2.89 19.39
C VAL A 136 -0.14 3.69 20.34
N ARG A 137 0.41 4.82 19.89
CA ARG A 137 1.23 5.74 20.69
C ARG A 137 0.72 7.18 20.56
N PRO A 138 1.11 8.09 21.47
CA PRO A 138 0.71 9.50 21.39
C PRO A 138 1.06 10.18 20.06
N GLU A 139 2.26 9.92 19.57
CA GLU A 139 2.85 10.58 18.41
C GLU A 139 2.60 9.87 17.06
N GLU A 140 2.27 8.58 17.09
CA GLU A 140 1.94 7.81 15.89
C GLU A 140 1.26 6.47 16.20
N VAL A 141 0.59 5.90 15.22
CA VAL A 141 0.05 4.54 15.24
C VAL A 141 0.82 3.67 14.25
N TRP A 142 1.24 2.48 14.69
CA TRP A 142 1.80 1.47 13.80
C TRP A 142 0.76 0.43 13.48
N TRP A 143 0.52 0.21 12.19
CA TRP A 143 -0.23 -0.92 11.68
C TRP A 143 0.76 -1.90 11.08
N ILE A 144 0.84 -3.08 11.67
CA ILE A 144 1.75 -4.14 11.27
C ILE A 144 0.94 -5.26 10.64
N ASN A 145 1.27 -5.66 9.41
CA ASN A 145 0.74 -6.88 8.81
C ASN A 145 1.77 -8.01 8.94
N GLU A 146 1.28 -9.22 9.18
CA GLU A 146 2.11 -10.44 9.24
C GLU A 146 2.81 -10.68 7.91
N GLN A 147 2.10 -10.55 6.79
CA GLN A 147 2.70 -10.71 5.46
C GLN A 147 3.86 -9.73 5.30
N GLN A 148 5.03 -10.26 4.97
CA GLN A 148 6.29 -9.54 4.80
C GLN A 148 6.74 -8.69 6.02
N SER A 149 6.09 -8.86 7.18
CA SER A 149 6.35 -8.12 8.42
C SER A 149 6.41 -6.61 8.21
N GLU A 150 5.61 -6.10 7.27
CA GLU A 150 5.67 -4.72 6.84
C GLU A 150 4.86 -3.83 7.81
N VAL A 151 5.31 -2.58 7.95
CA VAL A 151 4.80 -1.65 8.97
C VAL A 151 4.40 -0.35 8.30
N ARG A 152 3.11 -0.03 8.35
CA ARG A 152 2.61 1.31 8.02
C ARG A 152 2.64 2.17 9.28
N ARG A 153 3.26 3.35 9.18
CA ARG A 153 3.34 4.34 10.26
C ARG A 153 2.40 5.48 9.95
N ILE A 154 1.55 5.81 10.90
CA ILE A 154 0.54 6.88 10.79
C ILE A 154 0.89 7.94 11.82
N TYR A 155 1.42 9.08 11.38
CA TYR A 155 1.89 10.13 12.29
C TYR A 155 0.72 10.97 12.82
N THR A 156 0.57 11.02 14.15
CA THR A 156 -0.53 11.71 14.85
C THR A 156 -0.07 12.91 15.68
N ASP A 157 1.19 13.29 15.55
CA ASP A 157 1.82 14.40 16.29
C ASP A 157 1.54 15.79 15.69
N GLY A 158 0.68 15.86 14.68
CA GLY A 158 0.26 17.11 14.03
C GLY A 158 1.16 17.57 12.88
N ARG A 159 2.21 16.81 12.51
CA ARG A 159 2.98 17.08 11.29
C ARG A 159 2.12 16.94 10.03
N GLY A 160 2.54 17.63 8.96
CA GLY A 160 1.97 17.45 7.64
C GLY A 160 2.62 16.30 6.87
N HIS A 161 2.14 16.07 5.65
CA HIS A 161 2.79 15.18 4.70
C HIS A 161 4.20 15.62 4.35
N VAL A 162 5.00 14.69 3.84
CA VAL A 162 6.33 14.97 3.28
C VAL A 162 6.20 16.06 2.20
N PRO A 163 7.06 17.10 2.23
CA PRO A 163 7.06 18.16 1.21
C PRO A 163 7.14 17.61 -0.22
N GLU A 164 6.45 18.25 -1.16
CA GLU A 164 6.30 17.75 -2.54
C GLU A 164 7.66 17.58 -3.26
N ASP A 165 8.64 18.43 -2.97
CA ASP A 165 9.99 18.37 -3.54
C ASP A 165 10.86 17.25 -2.96
N GLU A 166 10.44 16.64 -1.85
CA GLU A 166 11.06 15.48 -1.21
C GLU A 166 10.24 14.19 -1.37
N ALA A 167 8.99 14.31 -1.84
CA ALA A 167 8.05 13.21 -1.93
C ALA A 167 8.34 12.27 -3.10
N TYR A 168 8.24 10.97 -2.85
CA TYR A 168 8.28 9.92 -3.88
C TYR A 168 7.37 8.75 -3.51
N PRO A 169 6.82 8.01 -4.49
CA PRO A 169 5.93 6.89 -4.22
C PRO A 169 6.59 5.75 -3.42
N THR A 170 5.98 5.37 -2.29
CA THR A 170 6.38 4.22 -1.45
C THR A 170 5.30 3.13 -1.45
N TRP A 171 5.64 1.94 -0.95
CA TRP A 171 4.68 0.82 -0.91
C TRP A 171 3.55 1.03 0.09
N THR A 172 3.80 1.71 1.21
CA THR A 172 2.80 2.00 2.25
C THR A 172 2.28 3.44 2.23
N GLY A 173 2.73 4.23 1.26
CA GLY A 173 2.45 5.66 1.19
C GLY A 173 3.09 6.47 2.30
N ASP A 174 2.68 7.74 2.37
CA ASP A 174 2.92 8.66 3.49
C ASP A 174 1.59 8.90 4.20
N SER A 175 1.51 8.58 5.49
CA SER A 175 0.27 8.61 6.29
C SER A 175 0.37 9.58 7.46
N ILE A 176 -0.54 10.56 7.51
CA ILE A 176 -0.74 11.44 8.66
C ILE A 176 -2.14 11.25 9.22
N GLY A 177 -2.34 11.57 10.50
CA GLY A 177 -3.64 11.45 11.13
C GLY A 177 -3.83 12.33 12.34
N PHE A 178 -5.04 12.25 12.89
CA PHE A 178 -5.41 12.87 14.15
C PHE A 178 -6.51 12.04 14.83
N TRP A 179 -6.68 12.23 16.13
CA TRP A 179 -7.77 11.59 16.88
C TRP A 179 -9.00 12.50 16.95
N ASP A 180 -10.17 11.95 16.60
CA ASP A 180 -11.50 12.50 16.87
C ASP A 180 -12.18 11.58 17.90
N GLY A 181 -12.07 11.94 19.18
CA GLY A 181 -12.44 11.04 20.27
C GLY A 181 -11.61 9.75 20.25
N ASP A 182 -12.26 8.61 20.04
CA ASP A 182 -11.66 7.28 19.93
C ASP A 182 -11.44 6.82 18.47
N THR A 183 -11.70 7.70 17.51
CA THR A 183 -11.55 7.44 16.07
C THR A 183 -10.25 8.06 15.56
N LEU A 184 -9.39 7.23 14.97
CA LEU A 184 -8.22 7.68 14.25
C LEU A 184 -8.64 8.05 12.82
N VAL A 185 -8.49 9.32 12.46
CA VAL A 185 -8.69 9.78 11.09
C VAL A 185 -7.34 9.85 10.40
N VAL A 186 -7.20 9.24 9.23
CA VAL A 186 -5.94 9.13 8.50
C VAL A 186 -6.11 9.67 7.07
N HIS A 187 -5.10 10.39 6.57
CA HIS A 187 -4.96 10.71 5.15
C HIS A 187 -3.66 10.09 4.65
N THR A 188 -3.70 9.46 3.47
CA THR A 188 -2.54 8.78 2.90
C THR A 188 -2.38 9.07 1.43
N ILE A 189 -1.16 9.43 1.04
CA ILE A 189 -0.76 9.81 -0.31
C ILE A 189 0.58 9.14 -0.67
N ASN A 190 1.17 9.52 -1.82
CA ASN A 190 2.50 9.06 -2.24
C ASN A 190 2.62 7.52 -2.31
N ASN A 191 1.57 6.88 -2.80
CA ASN A 191 1.52 5.42 -2.97
C ASN A 191 2.11 5.04 -4.33
N LYS A 192 2.81 3.91 -4.41
CA LYS A 192 3.13 3.29 -5.70
C LYS A 192 1.86 2.81 -6.40
N GLU A 193 1.85 2.79 -7.72
CA GLU A 193 0.79 2.10 -8.48
C GLU A 193 0.73 0.62 -8.11
N GLY A 194 -0.46 0.01 -8.21
CA GLY A 194 -0.65 -1.35 -7.77
C GLY A 194 -2.02 -1.90 -8.13
N GLN A 195 -2.41 -2.96 -7.43
CA GLN A 195 -3.67 -3.66 -7.65
C GLN A 195 -4.39 -3.90 -6.34
N TYR A 196 -5.71 -3.71 -6.28
CA TYR A 196 -6.48 -4.02 -5.07
C TYR A 196 -6.46 -5.51 -4.73
N ASN A 197 -6.41 -6.38 -5.76
CA ASN A 197 -6.21 -7.83 -5.70
C ASN A 197 -6.04 -8.40 -7.14
N ARG A 198 -5.63 -9.66 -7.30
CA ARG A 198 -5.52 -10.39 -8.60
C ARG A 198 -6.80 -10.41 -9.42
N GLY A 199 -7.96 -10.43 -8.76
CA GLY A 199 -9.29 -10.40 -9.39
C GLY A 199 -10.00 -9.05 -9.26
N GLN A 200 -9.29 -7.99 -8.91
CA GLN A 200 -9.82 -6.64 -8.69
C GLN A 200 -9.07 -5.60 -9.52
N PRO A 201 -9.62 -4.38 -9.66
CA PRO A 201 -9.00 -3.33 -10.47
C PRO A 201 -7.61 -2.93 -9.99
N ASP A 202 -6.90 -2.24 -10.86
CA ASP A 202 -5.63 -1.59 -10.54
C ASP A 202 -5.88 -0.15 -10.04
N TYR A 203 -4.92 0.38 -9.29
CA TYR A 203 -4.89 1.79 -8.85
C TYR A 203 -3.58 2.44 -9.31
N SER A 204 -3.63 3.73 -9.55
CA SER A 204 -2.49 4.52 -10.00
C SER A 204 -1.60 4.95 -8.85
N ASP A 205 -0.44 5.53 -9.19
CA ASP A 205 0.44 6.21 -8.23
C ASP A 205 -0.13 7.56 -7.73
N LYS A 206 -1.35 7.92 -8.17
CA LYS A 206 -2.12 9.09 -7.72
C LYS A 206 -3.24 8.71 -6.75
N VAL A 207 -3.29 7.46 -6.30
CA VAL A 207 -4.24 7.02 -5.28
C VAL A 207 -3.96 7.71 -3.94
N SER A 208 -5.00 8.20 -3.31
CA SER A 208 -5.02 8.70 -1.94
C SER A 208 -6.24 8.19 -1.19
N THR A 209 -6.13 8.09 0.14
CA THR A 209 -7.23 7.58 0.99
C THR A 209 -7.46 8.50 2.17
N VAL A 210 -8.73 8.61 2.57
CA VAL A 210 -9.12 9.12 3.88
C VAL A 210 -9.79 7.97 4.63
N GLU A 211 -9.21 7.58 5.76
CA GLU A 211 -9.67 6.49 6.61
C GLU A 211 -10.19 7.03 7.95
N ARG A 212 -11.19 6.35 8.52
CA ARG A 212 -11.69 6.57 9.88
C ARG A 212 -11.71 5.24 10.60
N ILE A 213 -10.66 4.98 11.37
CA ILE A 213 -10.41 3.71 12.04
C ILE A 213 -10.85 3.84 13.49
N ARG A 214 -11.75 2.96 13.94
CA ARG A 214 -12.24 2.95 15.32
C ARG A 214 -12.66 1.57 15.77
N LYS A 215 -12.70 1.39 17.08
CA LYS A 215 -13.23 0.19 17.69
C LYS A 215 -14.75 0.28 17.77
N VAL A 216 -15.48 -0.64 17.13
CA VAL A 216 -16.97 -0.68 17.12
C VAL A 216 -17.55 -1.77 18.04
N GLY A 217 -16.68 -2.39 18.84
CA GLY A 217 -17.00 -3.38 19.86
C GLY A 217 -15.72 -3.90 20.52
N ALA A 218 -15.82 -4.74 21.55
CA ALA A 218 -14.62 -5.24 22.25
C ALA A 218 -13.60 -5.94 21.33
N ASP A 219 -14.12 -6.58 20.27
CA ASP A 219 -13.40 -7.50 19.39
C ASP A 219 -13.53 -7.13 17.90
N VAL A 220 -13.90 -5.88 17.58
CA VAL A 220 -14.02 -5.41 16.20
C VAL A 220 -13.43 -4.01 16.04
N ILE A 221 -12.47 -3.88 15.14
CA ILE A 221 -12.01 -2.59 14.60
C ILE A 221 -12.66 -2.42 13.22
N GLU A 222 -13.22 -1.25 12.97
CA GLU A 222 -13.80 -0.85 11.69
C GLU A 222 -12.92 0.24 11.07
N ASP A 223 -12.69 0.12 9.77
CA ASP A 223 -11.98 1.09 8.94
C ASP A 223 -12.92 1.55 7.82
N ASP A 224 -13.45 2.75 7.96
CA ASP A 224 -14.28 3.44 6.97
C ASP A 224 -13.36 4.24 6.04
N ILE A 225 -13.25 3.76 4.79
CA ILE A 225 -12.24 4.19 3.83
C ILE A 225 -12.93 4.89 2.66
N THR A 226 -12.49 6.10 2.34
CA THR A 226 -12.80 6.77 1.08
C THR A 226 -11.55 6.88 0.22
N VAL A 227 -11.59 6.28 -0.96
CA VAL A 227 -10.49 6.26 -1.92
C VAL A 227 -10.69 7.31 -3.01
N TYR A 228 -9.61 7.99 -3.35
CA TYR A 228 -9.50 8.97 -4.42
C TYR A 228 -8.39 8.53 -5.38
N ASP A 229 -8.68 8.37 -6.66
CA ASP A 229 -7.70 8.09 -7.71
C ASP A 229 -8.24 8.63 -9.05
N PRO A 230 -7.82 9.82 -9.50
CA PRO A 230 -8.35 10.47 -10.70
C PRO A 230 -8.06 9.72 -11.99
N LEU A 231 -7.05 8.85 -12.00
CA LEU A 231 -6.68 8.08 -13.18
C LEU A 231 -7.49 6.79 -13.25
N SER A 232 -7.72 6.13 -12.10
CA SER A 232 -8.46 4.86 -12.03
C SER A 232 -9.96 5.03 -11.87
N LEU A 233 -10.42 6.04 -11.13
CA LEU A 233 -11.80 6.21 -10.70
C LEU A 233 -12.48 7.42 -11.35
N VAL A 234 -13.77 7.25 -11.67
CA VAL A 234 -14.65 8.34 -12.13
C VAL A 234 -15.18 9.18 -10.97
N GLU A 235 -15.31 8.58 -9.79
CA GLU A 235 -15.72 9.21 -8.53
C GLU A 235 -15.05 8.51 -7.35
N SER A 236 -15.00 9.15 -6.17
CA SER A 236 -14.42 8.53 -4.98
C SER A 236 -15.08 7.19 -4.63
N TRP A 237 -14.28 6.21 -4.22
CA TRP A 237 -14.77 4.87 -3.89
C TRP A 237 -14.77 4.67 -2.37
N HIS A 238 -15.96 4.56 -1.78
CA HIS A 238 -16.13 4.33 -0.36
C HIS A 238 -16.33 2.83 -0.05
N VAL A 239 -15.56 2.30 0.89
CA VAL A 239 -15.64 0.92 1.40
C VAL A 239 -15.49 0.91 2.91
N VAL A 240 -16.02 -0.11 3.58
CA VAL A 240 -15.84 -0.30 5.02
C VAL A 240 -15.25 -1.67 5.25
N ASN A 241 -14.06 -1.73 5.83
CA ASN A 241 -13.39 -2.96 6.20
C ASN A 241 -13.50 -3.18 7.71
N ARG A 242 -13.47 -4.44 8.13
CA ARG A 242 -13.51 -4.80 9.56
C ARG A 242 -12.42 -5.79 9.89
N TYR A 243 -11.93 -5.70 11.11
CA TYR A 243 -10.92 -6.58 11.68
C TYR A 243 -11.45 -7.15 12.98
N VAL A 244 -11.50 -8.49 13.04
CA VAL A 244 -11.97 -9.24 14.20
C VAL A 244 -10.79 -9.72 15.03
N ARG A 245 -10.94 -9.66 16.35
CA ARG A 245 -9.92 -10.13 17.28
C ARG A 245 -9.75 -11.63 17.17
N VAL A 246 -8.51 -12.08 17.02
CA VAL A 246 -8.14 -13.49 17.10
C VAL A 246 -7.99 -13.89 18.57
N LYS A 247 -8.68 -14.97 18.96
CA LYS A 247 -8.75 -15.45 20.35
C LYS A 247 -8.03 -16.78 20.59
N THR A 248 -7.29 -17.26 19.59
CA THR A 248 -6.50 -18.49 19.71
C THR A 248 -5.45 -18.31 20.82
N PRO A 249 -5.48 -19.12 21.90
CA PRO A 249 -4.51 -19.01 22.97
C PRO A 249 -3.08 -19.21 22.47
N ASP A 250 -2.14 -18.44 23.02
CA ASP A 250 -0.70 -18.53 22.73
C ASP A 250 -0.31 -18.38 21.24
N LEU A 251 -1.21 -17.83 20.41
CA LEU A 251 -0.90 -17.53 19.02
C LEU A 251 0.28 -16.55 18.94
N ARG A 252 1.24 -16.87 18.08
CA ARG A 252 2.40 -16.02 17.79
C ARG A 252 2.42 -15.71 16.32
N ILE A 253 2.58 -14.43 15.99
CA ILE A 253 2.94 -14.00 14.65
C ILE A 253 4.42 -14.31 14.47
N ASN A 254 4.75 -15.09 13.45
CA ASN A 254 6.14 -15.36 13.09
C ASN A 254 6.61 -14.31 12.09
N MET A 255 7.93 -14.11 12.02
CA MET A 255 8.53 -13.32 10.95
C MET A 255 8.15 -13.94 9.61
N TRP A 256 7.65 -13.13 8.69
CA TRP A 256 7.40 -13.58 7.33
C TRP A 256 8.67 -13.44 6.50
N SER A 257 9.20 -14.56 6.04
CA SER A 257 10.24 -14.57 5.03
C SER A 257 9.64 -15.11 3.74
N CYS A 258 9.70 -14.31 2.67
CA CYS A 258 9.12 -14.68 1.39
C CYS A 258 9.74 -15.98 0.90
N GLU A 259 11.07 -16.08 0.83
CA GLU A 259 11.76 -17.31 0.38
C GLU A 259 11.60 -18.48 1.36
N GLU A 260 11.46 -18.23 2.66
CA GLU A 260 11.17 -19.29 3.65
C GLU A 260 9.78 -19.88 3.48
N ASN A 261 8.82 -19.02 3.15
CA ASN A 261 7.42 -19.36 2.98
C ASN A 261 7.08 -19.67 1.50
N ASN A 262 8.03 -19.60 0.57
CA ASN A 262 7.84 -19.82 -0.87
C ASN A 262 8.01 -21.30 -1.28
N ASN A 263 7.37 -22.20 -0.53
CA ASN A 263 7.17 -23.59 -0.92
C ASN A 263 5.82 -23.80 -1.63
N VAL A 264 5.30 -22.74 -2.26
CA VAL A 264 4.07 -22.80 -3.04
C VAL A 264 4.42 -23.19 -4.47
N VAL A 265 3.86 -24.30 -4.96
CA VAL A 265 3.99 -24.71 -6.35
C VAL A 265 2.65 -24.69 -7.05
N LYS A 266 2.67 -24.31 -8.33
CA LYS A 266 1.52 -24.47 -9.22
C LYS A 266 1.35 -25.95 -9.55
N THR A 267 0.19 -26.50 -9.25
CA THR A 267 -0.17 -27.89 -9.60
C THR A 267 -0.54 -27.98 -11.09
N PRO A 268 -0.55 -29.19 -11.67
CA PRO A 268 -0.92 -29.39 -13.08
C PRO A 268 -2.33 -28.91 -13.45
N ASP A 269 -3.26 -28.88 -12.49
CA ASP A 269 -4.62 -28.35 -12.67
C ASP A 269 -4.71 -26.82 -12.56
N GLY A 270 -3.58 -26.15 -12.33
CA GLY A 270 -3.48 -24.71 -12.23
C GLY A 270 -3.76 -24.14 -10.84
N SER A 271 -4.12 -24.96 -9.86
CA SER A 271 -4.19 -24.54 -8.45
C SER A 271 -2.79 -24.36 -7.83
N THR A 272 -2.74 -23.90 -6.59
CA THR A 272 -1.48 -23.74 -5.84
C THR A 272 -1.53 -24.62 -4.60
N GLN A 273 -0.47 -25.36 -4.34
CA GLN A 273 -0.32 -26.17 -3.12
C GLN A 273 0.96 -25.78 -2.38
N PHE A 274 0.91 -25.86 -1.06
CA PHE A 274 2.11 -25.81 -0.23
C PHE A 274 2.77 -27.18 -0.24
N ILE A 275 4.06 -27.24 -0.55
CA ILE A 275 4.86 -28.44 -0.32
C ILE A 275 5.33 -28.41 1.13
N LEU A 276 4.88 -29.36 1.93
CA LEU A 276 5.24 -29.45 3.34
C LEU A 276 6.63 -30.08 3.51
N LYS A 277 7.26 -29.83 4.65
CA LYS A 277 8.53 -30.45 5.00
C LYS A 277 8.39 -31.98 4.97
N GLY A 278 9.19 -32.63 4.12
CA GLY A 278 9.15 -34.08 3.89
C GLY A 278 8.44 -34.51 2.59
N GLU A 279 7.73 -33.59 1.93
CA GLU A 279 7.12 -33.84 0.63
C GLU A 279 8.12 -33.59 -0.52
N LYS A 280 7.91 -34.31 -1.64
CA LYS A 280 8.78 -34.22 -2.81
C LYS A 280 8.70 -32.81 -3.42
N GLY A 281 9.84 -32.15 -3.53
CA GLY A 281 9.95 -30.79 -4.07
C GLY A 281 10.02 -29.69 -3.01
N TYR A 282 10.02 -30.06 -1.72
CA TYR A 282 10.23 -29.12 -0.62
C TYR A 282 11.61 -28.48 -0.76
N LYS A 283 11.64 -27.15 -0.79
CA LYS A 283 12.87 -26.36 -0.71
C LYS A 283 13.11 -26.03 0.76
N ASP A 284 14.18 -26.59 1.31
CA ASP A 284 14.60 -26.26 2.67
C ASP A 284 15.15 -24.82 2.68
N PRO A 285 14.50 -23.89 3.36
CA PRO A 285 14.97 -22.50 3.39
C PRO A 285 16.32 -22.35 4.11
N ASN A 286 16.71 -23.33 4.94
CA ASN A 286 18.04 -23.35 5.54
C ASN A 286 19.16 -23.61 4.51
N SER A 287 18.86 -24.10 3.30
CA SER A 287 19.88 -24.19 2.24
C SER A 287 20.22 -22.83 1.64
N LEU A 288 19.40 -21.79 1.87
CA LEU A 288 19.64 -20.44 1.36
C LEU A 288 20.62 -19.65 2.22
N ILE A 289 20.88 -20.09 3.46
CA ILE A 289 21.78 -19.42 4.40
C ILE A 289 23.18 -20.04 4.45
N THR A 290 23.41 -21.18 3.76
CA THR A 290 24.72 -21.83 3.66
C THR A 290 25.42 -21.42 2.37
N GLY A 291 26.70 -21.06 2.47
CA GLY A 291 27.51 -20.75 1.29
C GLY A 291 27.68 -21.97 0.37
N PRO A 292 28.10 -21.77 -0.89
CA PRO A 292 28.38 -22.88 -1.80
C PRO A 292 29.42 -23.84 -1.18
N GLY A 293 29.05 -25.11 -1.01
CA GLY A 293 29.94 -26.14 -0.44
C GLY A 293 29.89 -26.29 1.08
N GLU A 294 29.09 -25.48 1.78
CA GLU A 294 28.86 -25.65 3.21
C GLU A 294 27.67 -26.60 3.43
N THR A 295 27.90 -27.67 4.19
CA THR A 295 26.82 -28.53 4.64
C THR A 295 26.15 -27.85 5.83
N PRO A 296 24.81 -27.71 5.87
CA PRO A 296 24.11 -27.24 7.05
C PRO A 296 24.55 -28.10 8.24
N ALA A 297 25.00 -27.47 9.32
CA ALA A 297 25.42 -28.20 10.52
C ALA A 297 24.27 -29.11 10.95
N ALA A 298 24.54 -30.42 11.03
CA ALA A 298 23.57 -31.39 11.51
C ALA A 298 23.13 -30.98 12.93
N LYS A 299 21.83 -30.74 13.11
CA LYS A 299 21.21 -30.61 14.43
C LYS A 299 20.81 -31.98 14.94
#